data_AF-A0AAU5J9J9-F1
#
_entry.id   AF-A0AAU5J9J9-F1
#
_cell.length_a   1.000
_cell.length_b   1.000
_cell.length_c   1.000
_cell.angle_alpha   90.00
_cell.angle_beta   90.00
_cell.angle_gamma   90.00
#
_symmetry.space_group_name_H-M   'P 1'
#
loop_
_entity.id
_entity.type
_entity.pdbx_description
1 polymer ?
#
loop_
_entity_poly.entity_id
_entity_poly.type
_entity_poly.pdbx_seq_one_letter_code
_entity_poly.pdbx_strand_id
1 'polypeptide(L)'
;MAVWGLLAFRYALFPLFLFDRIVASPERLADHGRDAQQMLVFCLAFPLYTRWIVPQDDPLERHEGRVLRAMASRTLANFNGACGIAVLLYAALPRDNVKVLPAVGVTIAIATAAATHKMWARYRRLCTQTHTNIHALVRLLEKPPGEGNGNQSDVLNAWSAVERDLRTRVETGYAFGTRFAPKAVIAALAEAVTTVGGQLPGHQEARDRALTDLQTILDLCIKQIDSVA
;
A
#
# COMPACT_ATOMS: atom_id res chain seq x y z
N MET A 1 -12.14 -2.91 14.48
CA MET A 1 -11.52 -4.01 13.71
C MET A 1 -12.56 -4.95 13.08
N ALA A 2 -13.53 -5.47 13.84
CA ALA A 2 -14.53 -6.44 13.34
C ALA A 2 -15.38 -5.96 12.14
N VAL A 3 -15.81 -4.69 12.11
CA VAL A 3 -16.62 -4.13 11.01
C VAL A 3 -15.87 -4.10 9.68
N TRP A 4 -14.57 -3.79 9.69
CA TRP A 4 -13.73 -3.83 8.49
C TRP A 4 -13.59 -5.24 7.93
N GLY A 5 -13.32 -6.22 8.81
CA GLY A 5 -13.21 -7.63 8.42
C GLY A 5 -14.52 -8.17 7.85
N LEU A 6 -15.65 -7.80 8.45
CA LEU A 6 -16.99 -8.22 8.01
C LEU A 6 -17.34 -7.64 6.62
N LEU A 7 -17.09 -6.34 6.41
CA LEU A 7 -17.31 -5.69 5.11
C LEU A 7 -16.36 -6.25 4.04
N ALA A 8 -15.07 -6.40 4.37
CA ALA A 8 -14.09 -7.00 3.47
C ALA A 8 -14.51 -8.42 3.05
N PHE A 9 -14.90 -9.26 4.02
CA PHE A 9 -15.33 -10.63 3.77
C PHE A 9 -16.58 -10.71 2.91
N ARG A 10 -17.65 -9.96 3.27
CA ARG A 10 -18.92 -9.97 2.54
C ARG A 10 -18.75 -9.55 1.09
N TYR A 11 -18.02 -8.47 0.83
CA TYR A 11 -17.83 -7.95 -0.53
C TYR A 11 -16.71 -8.65 -1.30
N ALA A 12 -15.75 -9.31 -0.64
CA ALA A 12 -14.78 -10.18 -1.32
C ALA A 12 -15.43 -11.44 -1.88
N LEU A 13 -16.42 -12.00 -1.17
CA LEU A 13 -17.13 -13.20 -1.60
C LEU A 13 -18.28 -12.90 -2.58
N PHE A 14 -18.75 -11.65 -2.64
CA PHE A 14 -19.87 -11.26 -3.50
C PHE A 14 -19.68 -11.63 -4.97
N PRO A 15 -18.50 -11.41 -5.61
CA PRO A 15 -18.25 -11.88 -6.97
C PRO A 15 -18.31 -13.40 -7.15
N LEU A 16 -17.89 -14.18 -6.15
CA LEU A 16 -17.93 -15.64 -6.21
C LEU A 16 -19.38 -16.14 -6.20
N PHE A 17 -20.21 -15.61 -5.32
CA PHE A 17 -21.63 -15.94 -5.29
C PHE A 17 -22.40 -15.45 -6.52
N LEU A 18 -21.97 -14.33 -7.13
CA LEU A 18 -22.57 -13.86 -8.38
C LEU A 18 -22.23 -14.77 -9.56
N PHE A 19 -20.98 -15.27 -9.61
CA PHE A 19 -20.55 -16.21 -10.65
C PHE A 19 -21.42 -17.48 -10.64
N ASP A 20 -21.66 -18.08 -9.46
CA ASP A 20 -22.52 -19.26 -9.35
C ASP A 20 -23.95 -19.00 -9.83
N ARG A 21 -24.50 -17.81 -9.54
CA ARG A 21 -25.84 -17.41 -10.03
C ARG A 21 -25.88 -17.18 -11.54
N ILE A 22 -24.84 -16.57 -12.09
CA ILE A 22 -24.67 -16.35 -13.53
C ILE A 22 -24.59 -17.69 -14.27
N VAL A 23 -23.84 -18.66 -13.72
CA VAL A 23 -23.76 -20.02 -14.28
C VAL A 23 -25.11 -20.74 -14.19
N ALA A 24 -25.85 -20.56 -13.09
CA ALA A 24 -27.15 -21.19 -12.89
C ALA A 24 -28.30 -20.58 -13.73
N SER A 25 -28.19 -19.31 -14.16
CA SER A 25 -29.25 -18.60 -14.88
C SER A 25 -28.70 -17.57 -15.88
N PRO A 26 -27.99 -18.01 -16.94
CA PRO A 26 -27.29 -17.14 -17.87
C PRO A 26 -28.21 -16.16 -18.63
N GLU A 27 -29.49 -16.51 -18.81
CA GLU A 27 -30.50 -15.71 -19.49
C GLU A 27 -30.91 -14.43 -18.75
N ARG A 28 -30.62 -14.32 -17.44
CA ARG A 28 -30.94 -13.16 -16.60
C ARG A 28 -29.78 -12.17 -16.43
N LEU A 29 -28.76 -12.25 -17.28
CA LEU A 29 -27.54 -11.44 -17.07
C LEU A 29 -27.69 -9.94 -17.19
N ALA A 30 -28.62 -9.47 -18.02
CA ALA A 30 -28.93 -8.04 -18.11
C ALA A 30 -29.46 -7.48 -16.77
N ASP A 31 -30.08 -8.33 -15.94
CA ASP A 31 -30.62 -7.94 -14.63
C ASP A 31 -29.50 -7.74 -13.59
N HIS A 32 -28.28 -8.25 -13.85
CA HIS A 32 -27.11 -8.13 -12.99
C HIS A 32 -26.31 -6.84 -13.20
N GLY A 33 -26.77 -5.92 -14.05
CA GLY A 33 -26.13 -4.60 -14.23
C GLY A 33 -26.00 -3.81 -12.93
N ARG A 34 -26.98 -3.94 -12.02
CA ARG A 34 -26.94 -3.33 -10.68
C ARG A 34 -25.84 -3.93 -9.80
N ASP A 35 -25.63 -5.25 -9.89
CA ASP A 35 -24.57 -5.95 -9.15
C ASP A 35 -23.18 -5.51 -9.65
N ALA A 36 -23.02 -5.36 -10.98
CA ALA A 36 -21.78 -4.85 -11.57
C ALA A 36 -21.48 -3.41 -11.13
N GLN A 37 -22.48 -2.54 -11.09
CA GLN A 37 -22.34 -1.18 -10.56
C GLN A 37 -21.90 -1.18 -9.09
N GLN A 38 -22.47 -2.06 -8.25
CA GLN A 38 -22.05 -2.19 -6.85
C GLN A 38 -20.58 -2.61 -6.72
N MET A 39 -20.12 -3.56 -7.55
CA MET A 39 -18.72 -3.99 -7.57
C MET A 39 -17.76 -2.86 -8.00
N LEU A 40 -18.16 -2.06 -8.99
CA LEU A 40 -17.38 -0.90 -9.43
C LEU A 40 -17.33 0.19 -8.36
N VAL A 41 -18.45 0.48 -7.69
CA VAL A 41 -18.49 1.41 -6.57
C VAL A 41 -17.61 0.91 -5.43
N PHE A 42 -17.65 -0.39 -5.12
CA PHE A 42 -16.77 -0.98 -4.12
C PHE A 42 -15.28 -0.84 -4.50
N CYS A 43 -14.92 -1.05 -5.76
CA CYS A 43 -13.57 -0.86 -6.28
C CYS A 43 -13.00 0.54 -6.00
N LEU A 44 -13.85 1.56 -6.08
CA LEU A 44 -13.45 2.96 -5.87
C LEU A 44 -13.55 3.39 -4.40
N ALA A 45 -14.67 3.07 -3.73
CA ALA A 45 -14.99 3.58 -2.41
C ALA A 45 -14.28 2.82 -1.28
N PHE A 46 -14.08 1.50 -1.43
CA PHE A 46 -13.53 0.67 -0.36
C PHE A 46 -12.11 1.09 0.05
N PRO A 47 -11.14 1.29 -0.89
CA PRO A 47 -9.80 1.76 -0.51
C PRO A 47 -9.79 3.16 0.12
N LEU A 48 -10.79 3.99 -0.17
CA LEU A 48 -10.94 5.30 0.47
C LEU A 48 -11.45 5.12 1.90
N TYR A 49 -12.52 4.33 2.08
CA TYR A 49 -13.07 4.02 3.39
C TYR A 49 -12.03 3.42 4.35
N THR A 50 -11.20 2.48 3.86
CA THR A 50 -10.17 1.83 4.69
C THR A 50 -9.10 2.80 5.20
N ARG A 51 -8.87 3.91 4.51
CA ARG A 51 -7.96 4.98 4.97
C ARG A 51 -8.57 5.83 6.08
N TRP A 52 -9.88 6.08 6.03
CA TRP A 52 -10.58 6.93 7.01
C TRP A 52 -10.67 6.29 8.39
N ILE A 53 -10.81 4.96 8.45
CA ILE A 53 -11.00 4.22 9.70
C ILE A 53 -9.69 3.86 10.42
N VAL A 54 -8.53 4.35 9.95
CA VAL A 54 -7.24 4.07 10.60
C VAL A 54 -7.13 4.94 11.86
N PRO A 55 -7.02 4.35 13.06
CA PRO A 55 -6.77 5.10 14.29
C PRO A 55 -5.47 5.91 14.14
N GLN A 56 -5.49 7.18 14.55
CA GLN A 56 -4.32 8.07 14.45
C GLN A 56 -3.37 7.94 15.64
N ASP A 57 -3.78 7.21 16.68
CA ASP A 57 -2.98 7.00 17.90
C ASP A 57 -1.86 6.00 17.62
N ASP A 58 -0.64 6.39 18.00
CA ASP A 58 0.66 5.75 17.74
C ASP A 58 0.92 5.35 16.26
N PRO A 59 1.34 6.32 15.42
CA PRO A 59 1.46 6.16 13.97
C PRO A 59 2.52 5.13 13.54
N LEU A 60 3.50 4.83 14.40
CA LEU A 60 4.61 3.92 14.11
C LEU A 60 4.30 2.49 14.56
N GLU A 61 3.73 2.33 15.75
CA GLU A 61 3.38 1.01 16.31
C GLU A 61 2.43 0.21 15.41
N ARG A 62 1.55 0.90 14.67
CA ARG A 62 0.58 0.27 13.74
C ARG A 62 0.95 0.37 12.27
N HIS A 63 2.20 0.74 11.95
CA HIS A 63 2.63 1.00 10.59
C HIS A 63 2.46 -0.22 9.66
N GLU A 64 2.84 -1.42 10.13
CA GLU A 64 2.72 -2.68 9.38
C GLU A 64 1.25 -2.96 9.03
N GLY A 65 0.36 -2.92 10.03
CA GLY A 65 -1.06 -3.16 9.84
C GLY A 65 -1.73 -2.14 8.90
N ARG A 66 -1.29 -0.88 8.92
CA ARG A 66 -1.80 0.17 8.02
C ARG A 66 -1.42 -0.09 6.56
N VAL A 67 -0.15 -0.40 6.31
CA VAL A 67 0.36 -0.67 4.95
C VAL A 67 -0.26 -1.96 4.40
N LEU A 68 -0.27 -3.04 5.18
CA LEU A 68 -0.90 -4.30 4.79
C LEU A 68 -2.39 -4.15 4.52
N ARG A 69 -3.11 -3.39 5.36
CA ARG A 69 -4.54 -3.12 5.14
C ARG A 69 -4.77 -2.33 3.85
N ALA A 70 -3.94 -1.32 3.57
CA ALA A 70 -4.03 -0.56 2.34
C ALA A 70 -3.85 -1.46 1.11
N MET A 71 -2.81 -2.28 1.11
CA MET A 71 -2.54 -3.24 0.03
C MET A 71 -3.67 -4.27 -0.12
N ALA A 72 -4.09 -4.93 0.97
CA ALA A 72 -5.18 -5.89 0.95
C ALA A 72 -6.49 -5.27 0.44
N SER A 73 -6.82 -4.06 0.92
CA SER A 73 -8.02 -3.36 0.47
C SER A 73 -7.97 -3.01 -1.02
N ARG A 74 -6.79 -2.66 -1.54
CA ARG A 74 -6.60 -2.37 -2.95
C ARG A 74 -6.70 -3.63 -3.81
N THR A 75 -6.16 -4.77 -3.35
CA THR A 75 -6.33 -6.07 -4.01
C THR A 75 -7.80 -6.45 -4.12
N LEU A 76 -8.53 -6.41 -2.99
CA LEU A 76 -9.96 -6.76 -2.96
C LEU A 76 -10.81 -5.84 -3.83
N ALA A 77 -10.50 -4.54 -3.81
CA ALA A 77 -11.15 -3.54 -4.65
C ALA A 77 -10.91 -3.80 -6.14
N ASN A 78 -9.66 -4.03 -6.55
CA ASN A 78 -9.32 -4.32 -7.95
C ASN A 78 -9.96 -5.62 -8.44
N PHE A 79 -10.00 -6.67 -7.60
CA PHE A 79 -10.69 -7.92 -7.91
C PHE A 79 -12.19 -7.68 -8.17
N ASN A 80 -12.87 -6.99 -7.25
CA ASN A 80 -14.27 -6.62 -7.43
C ASN A 80 -14.49 -5.79 -8.71
N GLY A 81 -13.65 -4.78 -8.95
CA GLY A 81 -13.72 -3.95 -10.15
C GLY A 81 -13.57 -4.77 -11.44
N ALA A 82 -12.62 -5.71 -11.48
CA ALA A 82 -12.40 -6.58 -12.63
C ALA A 82 -13.60 -7.51 -12.87
N CYS A 83 -14.18 -8.08 -11.81
CA CYS A 83 -15.41 -8.86 -11.91
C CYS A 83 -16.60 -8.02 -12.40
N GLY A 84 -16.76 -6.78 -11.90
CA GLY A 84 -17.81 -5.87 -12.35
C GLY A 84 -17.69 -5.52 -13.84
N ILE A 85 -16.47 -5.25 -14.32
CA ILE A 85 -16.20 -5.05 -15.76
C ILE A 85 -16.55 -6.30 -16.55
N ALA A 86 -16.22 -7.50 -16.05
CA ALA A 86 -16.58 -8.77 -16.69
C ALA A 86 -18.08 -8.89 -16.95
N VAL A 87 -18.88 -8.61 -15.90
CA VAL A 87 -20.34 -8.70 -15.96
C VAL A 87 -20.90 -7.69 -16.96
N LEU A 88 -20.38 -6.47 -16.98
CA LEU A 88 -20.78 -5.45 -17.97
C LEU A 88 -20.40 -5.83 -19.41
N LEU A 89 -19.17 -6.28 -19.62
CA LEU A 89 -18.70 -6.74 -20.94
C LEU A 89 -19.56 -7.89 -21.44
N TYR A 90 -19.91 -8.82 -20.54
CA TYR A 90 -20.79 -9.93 -20.90
C TYR A 90 -22.22 -9.48 -21.20
N ALA A 91 -22.79 -8.57 -20.41
CA ALA A 91 -24.13 -8.03 -20.67
C ALA A 91 -24.22 -7.30 -22.03
N ALA A 92 -23.09 -6.81 -22.53
CA ALA A 92 -22.96 -6.19 -23.85
C ALA A 92 -22.68 -7.18 -25.00
N LEU A 93 -22.34 -8.45 -24.70
CA LEU A 93 -22.05 -9.46 -25.74
C LEU A 93 -23.35 -10.07 -26.30
N PRO A 94 -23.39 -10.41 -27.61
CA PRO A 94 -24.47 -11.20 -28.19
C PRO A 94 -24.66 -12.53 -27.47
N ARG A 95 -25.93 -12.98 -27.31
CA ARG A 95 -26.30 -14.20 -26.59
C ARG A 95 -25.61 -15.48 -27.08
N ASP A 96 -25.16 -15.53 -28.33
CA ASP A 96 -24.47 -16.71 -28.88
C ASP A 96 -23.02 -16.88 -28.35
N ASN A 97 -22.48 -15.88 -27.66
CA ASN A 97 -21.09 -15.86 -27.18
C ASN A 97 -20.91 -16.37 -25.73
N VAL A 98 -21.89 -17.08 -25.14
CA VAL A 98 -21.78 -17.62 -23.77
C VAL A 98 -20.54 -18.51 -23.58
N LYS A 99 -20.07 -19.17 -24.64
CA LYS A 99 -18.85 -20.01 -24.63
C LYS A 99 -17.57 -19.25 -24.24
N VAL A 100 -17.59 -17.92 -24.31
CA VAL A 100 -16.45 -17.04 -23.99
C VAL A 100 -16.32 -16.79 -22.47
N LEU A 101 -17.36 -17.14 -21.68
CA LEU A 101 -17.41 -16.89 -20.23
C LEU A 101 -16.22 -17.48 -19.44
N PRO A 102 -15.81 -18.75 -19.66
CA PRO A 102 -14.65 -19.30 -18.95
C PRO A 102 -13.35 -18.57 -19.29
N ALA A 103 -13.17 -18.19 -20.57
CA ALA A 103 -11.97 -17.48 -21.01
C ALA A 103 -11.87 -16.07 -20.40
N VAL A 104 -13.00 -15.35 -20.30
CA VAL A 104 -13.08 -14.04 -19.64
C VAL A 104 -12.77 -14.18 -18.14
N GLY A 105 -13.35 -15.17 -17.47
CA GLY A 105 -13.09 -15.46 -16.07
C GLY A 105 -11.61 -15.75 -15.79
N VAL A 106 -10.99 -16.63 -16.59
CA VAL A 106 -9.56 -16.94 -16.49
C VAL A 106 -8.70 -15.69 -16.73
N THR A 107 -9.03 -14.89 -17.74
CA THR A 107 -8.29 -13.65 -18.05
C THR A 107 -8.31 -12.68 -16.86
N ILE A 108 -9.45 -12.51 -16.21
CA ILE A 108 -9.59 -11.64 -15.03
C ILE A 108 -8.81 -12.19 -13.83
N ALA A 109 -8.85 -13.50 -13.61
CA ALA A 109 -8.08 -14.14 -12.56
C ALA A 109 -6.58 -13.90 -12.75
N ILE A 110 -6.06 -14.12 -13.97
CA ILE A 110 -4.65 -13.87 -14.32
C ILE A 110 -4.31 -12.39 -14.16
N ALA A 111 -5.13 -11.49 -14.68
CA ALA A 111 -4.89 -10.04 -14.57
C ALA A 111 -4.86 -9.58 -13.11
N THR A 112 -5.77 -10.07 -12.28
CA THR A 112 -5.82 -9.76 -10.84
C THR A 112 -4.61 -10.31 -10.11
N ALA A 113 -4.23 -11.57 -10.38
CA ALA A 113 -3.05 -12.19 -9.79
C ALA A 113 -1.77 -11.44 -10.17
N ALA A 114 -1.60 -11.09 -11.45
CA ALA A 114 -0.46 -10.32 -11.94
C ALA A 114 -0.41 -8.91 -11.34
N ALA A 115 -1.54 -8.21 -11.25
CA ALA A 115 -1.62 -6.88 -10.63
C ALA A 115 -1.27 -6.95 -9.13
N THR A 116 -1.79 -7.96 -8.43
CA THR A 116 -1.49 -8.21 -7.02
C THR A 116 0.00 -8.50 -6.84
N HIS A 117 0.55 -9.44 -7.60
CA HIS A 117 1.96 -9.78 -7.56
C HIS A 117 2.86 -8.57 -7.83
N LYS A 118 2.56 -7.75 -8.84
CA LYS A 118 3.29 -6.50 -9.14
C LYS A 118 3.26 -5.52 -7.96
N MET A 119 2.11 -5.38 -7.30
CA MET A 119 1.97 -4.50 -6.14
C MET A 119 2.82 -4.99 -4.95
N TRP A 120 2.77 -6.29 -4.64
CA TRP A 120 3.60 -6.87 -3.57
C TRP A 120 5.09 -6.83 -3.89
N ALA A 121 5.49 -7.09 -5.14
CA ALA A 121 6.88 -6.94 -5.56
C ALA A 121 7.38 -5.49 -5.42
N ARG A 122 6.54 -4.49 -5.74
CA ARG A 122 6.85 -3.08 -5.50
C ARG A 122 7.03 -2.79 -4.01
N TYR A 123 6.17 -3.33 -3.17
CA TYR A 123 6.28 -3.15 -1.72
C TYR A 123 7.59 -3.71 -1.18
N ARG A 124 7.96 -4.94 -1.55
CA ARG A 124 9.24 -5.54 -1.17
C ARG A 124 10.44 -4.71 -1.62
N ARG A 125 10.44 -4.26 -2.88
CA ARG A 125 11.49 -3.35 -3.40
C ARG A 125 11.57 -2.05 -2.62
N LEU A 126 10.43 -1.46 -2.27
CA LEU A 126 10.39 -0.25 -1.46
C LEU A 126 10.93 -0.49 -0.05
N CYS A 127 10.61 -1.62 0.58
CA CYS A 127 11.20 -2.02 1.86
C CYS A 127 12.71 -2.18 1.77
N THR A 128 13.22 -2.89 0.75
CA THR A 128 14.67 -3.04 0.53
C THR A 128 15.35 -1.68 0.34
N GLN A 129 14.79 -0.80 -0.50
CA GLN A 129 15.36 0.52 -0.75
C GLN A 129 15.33 1.41 0.51
N THR A 130 14.20 1.41 1.21
CA THR A 130 14.02 2.16 2.47
C THR A 130 15.01 1.66 3.52
N HIS A 131 15.18 0.35 3.64
CA HIS A 131 16.12 -0.27 4.59
C HIS A 131 17.56 0.19 4.33
N THR A 132 18.01 0.12 3.07
CA THR A 132 19.35 0.60 2.68
C THR A 132 19.53 2.09 2.95
N ASN A 133 18.56 2.92 2.56
CA ASN A 133 18.64 4.37 2.73
C ASN A 133 18.59 4.80 4.20
N ILE A 134 17.76 4.14 5.02
CA ILE A 134 17.71 4.39 6.46
C ILE A 134 19.03 3.96 7.11
N HIS A 135 19.61 2.81 6.76
CA HIS A 135 20.92 2.42 7.30
C HIS A 135 22.02 3.43 6.95
N ALA A 136 22.00 3.98 5.74
CA ALA A 136 22.94 5.04 5.36
C ALA A 136 22.77 6.29 6.23
N LEU A 137 21.51 6.71 6.48
CA LEU A 137 21.21 7.84 7.36
C LEU A 137 21.62 7.57 8.82
N VAL A 138 21.27 6.40 9.38
CA VAL A 138 21.64 6.00 10.75
C VAL A 138 23.14 6.09 10.95
N ARG A 139 23.94 5.54 10.01
CA ARG A 139 25.41 5.62 10.07
C ARG A 139 25.93 7.05 10.10
N LEU A 140 25.26 7.99 9.42
CA LEU A 140 25.64 9.40 9.45
C LEU A 140 25.24 10.08 10.76
N LEU A 141 24.07 9.75 11.31
CA LEU A 141 23.59 10.28 12.59
C LEU A 141 24.41 9.77 13.79
N GLU A 142 25.00 8.58 13.69
CA GLU A 142 25.83 7.98 14.73
C GLU A 142 27.28 8.48 14.74
N LYS A 143 27.75 9.14 13.67
CA LYS A 143 29.12 9.64 13.59
C LYS A 143 29.40 10.69 14.68
N PRO A 144 30.56 10.62 15.34
CA PRO A 144 30.93 11.60 16.35
C PRO A 144 31.17 12.99 15.72
N PRO A 145 30.87 14.07 16.46
CA PRO A 145 31.14 15.43 16.01
C PRO A 145 32.65 15.65 15.84
N GLY A 146 33.08 16.04 14.64
CA GLY A 146 34.48 16.36 14.32
C GLY A 146 35.15 15.47 13.27
N GLU A 147 34.54 14.34 12.89
CA GLU A 147 35.11 13.40 11.89
C GLU A 147 34.75 13.69 10.42
N GLY A 148 34.31 14.91 10.08
CA GLY A 148 34.12 15.25 8.67
C GLY A 148 33.49 16.61 8.42
N ASN A 149 34.23 17.47 7.72
CA ASN A 149 33.78 18.78 7.22
C ASN A 149 32.65 18.71 6.15
N GLY A 150 31.97 17.56 6.00
CA GLY A 150 30.82 17.35 5.10
C GLY A 150 29.49 16.99 5.81
N ASN A 151 29.47 16.95 7.14
CA ASN A 151 28.45 16.20 7.90
C ASN A 151 26.99 16.67 7.69
N GLN A 152 26.73 17.98 7.58
CA GLN A 152 25.35 18.48 7.43
C GLN A 152 24.78 18.18 6.03
N SER A 153 25.56 18.44 4.98
CA SER A 153 25.13 18.20 3.60
C SER A 153 24.88 16.71 3.36
N ASP A 154 25.74 15.85 3.87
CA ASP A 154 25.61 14.40 3.72
C ASP A 154 24.38 13.85 4.46
N VAL A 155 24.12 14.34 5.68
CA VAL A 155 22.91 13.99 6.45
C VAL A 155 21.65 14.44 5.71
N LEU A 156 21.60 15.66 5.19
CA LEU A 156 20.44 16.17 4.44
C LEU A 156 20.24 15.42 3.12
N ASN A 157 21.33 15.06 2.43
CA ASN A 157 21.27 14.26 1.21
C ASN A 157 20.73 12.85 1.51
N ALA A 158 21.23 12.19 2.56
CA ALA A 158 20.73 10.88 2.99
C ALA A 158 19.26 10.96 3.43
N TRP A 159 18.88 12.02 4.14
CA TRP A 159 17.49 12.27 4.51
C TRP A 159 16.58 12.44 3.28
N SER A 160 17.03 13.15 2.24
CA SER A 160 16.22 13.32 1.03
C SER A 160 15.86 11.98 0.36
N ALA A 161 16.78 11.02 0.40
CA ALA A 161 16.55 9.67 -0.10
C ALA A 161 15.54 8.90 0.77
N VAL A 162 15.69 8.96 2.10
CA VAL A 162 14.76 8.36 3.06
C VAL A 162 13.37 8.98 2.91
N GLU A 163 13.28 10.31 2.89
CA GLU A 163 12.03 11.06 2.79
C GLU A 163 11.26 10.68 1.51
N ARG A 164 11.95 10.54 0.38
CA ARG A 164 11.34 10.09 -0.87
C ARG A 164 10.68 8.72 -0.71
N ASP A 165 11.35 7.79 -0.05
CA ASP A 165 10.85 6.43 0.13
C ASP A 165 9.66 6.43 1.11
N LEU A 166 9.77 7.15 2.22
CA LEU A 166 8.68 7.32 3.18
C LEU A 166 7.43 7.98 2.57
N ARG A 167 7.62 8.88 1.60
CA ARG A 167 6.52 9.55 0.86
C ARG A 167 5.92 8.67 -0.25
N THR A 168 6.61 7.61 -0.66
CA THR A 168 6.18 6.75 -1.77
C THR A 168 4.87 6.03 -1.43
N ARG A 169 4.01 5.84 -2.45
CA ARG A 169 2.72 5.15 -2.29
C ARG A 169 2.85 3.67 -2.53
N VAL A 170 2.54 2.88 -1.50
CA VAL A 170 2.78 1.43 -1.47
C VAL A 170 1.92 0.67 -2.49
N GLU A 171 0.67 1.07 -2.68
CA GLU A 171 -0.31 0.27 -3.43
C GLU A 171 -0.53 0.71 -4.90
N THR A 172 -0.12 1.92 -5.27
CA THR A 172 -0.48 2.51 -6.58
C THR A 172 0.72 3.00 -7.38
N GLY A 173 1.77 3.51 -6.72
CA GLY A 173 2.86 4.21 -7.41
C GLY A 173 2.40 5.49 -8.15
N TYR A 174 1.18 5.96 -7.87
CA TYR A 174 0.61 7.19 -8.41
C TYR A 174 0.44 8.22 -7.27
N ALA A 175 0.01 9.45 -7.61
CA ALA A 175 -0.18 10.53 -6.64
C ALA A 175 -1.20 10.20 -5.52
N PHE A 176 -2.18 9.34 -5.82
CA PHE A 176 -3.16 8.84 -4.85
C PHE A 176 -2.69 7.51 -4.26
N GLY A 177 -2.88 7.29 -2.96
CA GLY A 177 -2.24 6.14 -2.31
C GLY A 177 -2.11 6.33 -0.80
N THR A 178 -1.68 5.27 -0.13
CA THR A 178 -1.23 5.26 1.24
C THR A 178 0.27 5.48 1.21
N ARG A 179 0.75 6.53 1.89
CA ARG A 179 2.20 6.74 2.02
C ARG A 179 2.80 5.57 2.78
N PHE A 180 4.04 5.23 2.46
CA PHE A 180 4.82 4.30 3.27
C PHE A 180 4.81 4.74 4.72
N ALA A 181 5.21 5.97 5.07
CA ALA A 181 5.06 6.51 6.43
C ALA A 181 3.94 7.57 6.60
N PRO A 182 3.37 7.76 7.80
CA PRO A 182 2.43 8.84 8.08
C PRO A 182 3.08 10.20 7.88
N LYS A 183 2.30 11.22 7.46
CA LYS A 183 2.82 12.58 7.25
C LYS A 183 3.46 13.15 8.51
N ALA A 184 2.83 12.94 9.67
CA ALA A 184 3.31 13.42 10.96
C ALA A 184 4.69 12.84 11.30
N VAL A 185 4.88 11.53 11.07
CA VAL A 185 6.18 10.86 11.26
C VAL A 185 7.25 11.43 10.35
N ILE A 186 6.94 11.65 9.07
CA ILE A 186 7.89 12.24 8.11
C ILE A 186 8.30 13.65 8.55
N ALA A 187 7.34 14.45 9.03
CA ALA A 187 7.61 15.80 9.52
C ALA A 187 8.47 15.79 10.79
N ALA A 188 8.16 14.93 11.76
CA ALA A 188 8.92 14.79 12.99
C ALA A 188 10.36 14.32 12.74
N LEU A 189 10.55 13.35 11.83
CA LEU A 189 11.88 12.92 11.41
C LEU A 189 12.65 14.03 10.67
N ALA A 190 12.00 14.80 9.80
CA ALA A 190 12.63 15.92 9.11
C ALA A 190 13.15 16.99 10.10
N GLU A 191 12.34 17.32 11.10
CA GLU A 191 12.70 18.26 12.16
C GLU A 191 13.86 17.73 13.01
N ALA A 192 13.82 16.46 13.41
CA ALA A 192 14.87 15.84 14.19
C ALA A 192 16.20 15.81 13.41
N VAL A 193 16.18 15.39 12.14
CA VAL A 193 17.36 15.34 11.29
C VAL A 193 17.96 16.74 11.05
N THR A 194 17.11 17.76 10.87
CA THR A 194 17.57 19.15 10.71
C THR A 194 18.23 19.66 11.99
N THR A 195 17.65 19.35 13.15
CA THR A 195 18.20 19.69 14.47
C THR A 195 19.58 19.05 14.68
N VAL A 196 19.74 17.78 14.29
CA VAL A 196 21.02 17.06 14.37
C VAL A 196 22.04 17.66 13.39
N GLY A 197 21.66 17.84 12.13
CA GLY A 197 22.55 18.36 11.09
C GLY A 197 23.03 19.78 11.35
N GLY A 198 22.20 20.62 11.97
CA GLY A 198 22.55 21.98 12.37
C GLY A 198 23.22 22.09 13.74
N GLN A 199 23.47 20.97 14.44
CA GLN A 199 24.01 20.94 15.81
C GLN A 199 23.26 21.86 16.78
N LEU A 200 21.94 21.95 16.61
CA LEU A 200 21.10 22.85 17.40
C LEU A 200 20.97 22.36 18.85
N PRO A 201 20.51 23.22 19.79
CA PRO A 201 20.18 22.78 21.15
C PRO A 201 19.23 21.57 21.13
N GLY A 202 19.52 20.54 21.93
CA GLY A 202 18.73 19.30 21.95
C GLY A 202 19.06 18.29 20.83
N HIS A 203 20.12 18.50 20.05
CA HIS A 203 20.52 17.57 18.98
C HIS A 203 20.73 16.11 19.44
N GLN A 204 21.17 15.87 20.68
CA GLN A 204 21.29 14.50 21.21
C GLN A 204 19.92 13.83 21.38
N GLU A 205 18.96 14.51 22.02
CA GLU A 205 17.60 13.99 22.18
C GLU A 205 16.89 13.81 20.83
N ALA A 206 17.10 14.76 19.90
CA ALA A 206 16.57 14.68 18.55
C ALA A 206 17.17 13.49 17.78
N ARG A 207 18.48 13.24 17.92
CA ARG A 207 19.16 12.08 17.36
C ARG A 207 18.57 10.79 17.92
N ASP A 208 18.46 10.65 19.23
CA ASP A 208 17.99 9.41 19.86
C ASP A 208 16.54 9.09 19.47
N ARG A 209 15.69 10.13 19.39
CA ARG A 209 14.32 9.99 18.86
C ARG A 209 14.32 9.58 17.40
N ALA A 210 15.12 10.23 16.54
CA ALA A 210 15.21 9.88 15.13
C ALA A 210 15.69 8.44 14.95
N LEU A 211 16.71 8.00 15.69
CA LEU A 211 17.22 6.63 15.64
C LEU A 211 16.14 5.62 16.06
N THR A 212 15.38 5.91 17.11
CA THR A 212 14.27 5.05 17.57
C THR A 212 13.18 4.89 16.50
N ASP A 213 12.76 6.00 15.90
CA ASP A 213 11.75 6.00 14.84
C ASP A 213 12.25 5.26 13.58
N LEU A 214 13.50 5.51 13.19
CA LEU A 214 14.14 4.85 12.06
C LEU A 214 14.28 3.34 12.29
N GLN A 215 14.64 2.91 13.50
CA GLN A 215 14.75 1.49 13.85
C GLN A 215 13.40 0.78 13.76
N THR A 216 12.33 1.42 14.22
CA THR A 216 10.96 0.86 14.09
C THR A 216 10.58 0.66 12.62
N ILE A 217 11.00 1.57 11.73
CA ILE A 217 10.77 1.44 10.29
C ILE A 217 11.65 0.32 9.68
N LEU A 218 12.90 0.17 10.15
CA LEU A 218 13.79 -0.92 9.72
C LEU A 218 13.22 -2.29 10.08
N ASP A 219 12.75 -2.48 11.31
CA ASP A 219 12.20 -3.76 11.80
C ASP A 219 11.00 -4.22 10.97
N LEU A 220 10.21 -3.26 10.48
CA LEU A 220 9.11 -3.52 9.57
C LEU A 220 9.59 -3.97 8.18
N CYS A 221 10.64 -3.34 7.66
CA CYS A 221 11.19 -3.67 6.35
C CYS A 221 11.86 -5.04 6.35
N ILE A 222 12.51 -5.44 7.45
CA ILE A 222 13.26 -6.72 7.56
C ILE A 222 12.42 -7.92 7.13
N LYS A 223 11.14 -7.98 7.53
CA LYS A 223 10.24 -9.09 7.17
C LYS A 223 9.90 -9.15 5.67
N GLN A 224 10.20 -8.09 4.92
CA GLN A 224 9.76 -7.86 3.54
C GLN A 224 10.93 -7.62 2.59
N ILE A 225 12.17 -7.77 3.05
CA ILE A 225 13.37 -7.65 2.22
C ILE A 225 13.31 -8.73 1.13
N ASP A 226 13.43 -8.29 -0.11
CA ASP A 226 13.61 -9.22 -1.23
C ASP A 226 15.04 -9.74 -1.22
N SER A 227 15.23 -10.98 -0.75
CA SER A 227 16.55 -11.64 -0.69
C SER A 227 17.11 -12.03 -2.07
N VAL A 228 16.34 -11.79 -3.13
CA VAL A 228 16.65 -12.15 -4.53
C VAL A 228 16.82 -10.88 -5.40
N ALA A 229 16.83 -9.69 -4.79
CA ALA A 229 17.05 -8.41 -5.49
C ALA A 229 18.53 -8.13 -5.75
#